data_AF-A0A7V0PT15-F1
#
_entry.id   AF-A0A7V0PT15-F1
#
_cell.length_a   1.000
_cell.length_b   1.000
_cell.length_c   1.000
_cell.angle_alpha   90.00
_cell.angle_beta   90.00
_cell.angle_gamma   90.00
#
_symmetry.space_group_name_H-M   'P 1'
#
loop_
_entity.id
_entity.type
_entity.pdbx_description
1 polymer ?
#
loop_
_entity_poly.entity_id
_entity_poly.type
_entity_poly.pdbx_seq_one_letter_code
_entity_poly.pdbx_strand_id
1 'polypeptide(L)'
;MKKIYYADNISTAHQELIDRFNEEHAGKIEVVPVNLPFSKFSTNERKELLTRAFRSKTNRIDVFAVDLIWVPRFAKWSEPLDNYFSPEEESQLLKYAINSCYFQGRLVAHPFFIDIGLMYYRKDILRKLPDYPALKKTLKRSITWEDFIRLGRRLKPLNHPFYVFQADNYEGLICSFYETLLGQGRPLFRNGELQLQTPEARRGLQLLTDLVNRYQLAPRVVTQFKENPSFHYALAKDAIFVRGWPGAFINNTFPDSEAKKIPDMEMAAVPHFKGQKPVAVYGGWDLMISKESTQKKEAAQFLKFVVRKDMQELLYEKGGYIPINRAVYQDSGFLKKHPQLIYLRHLLDMGVYRPSLVEYTRISDIISYYTHLAIQGELPVSEALRRAAEAIHSKRVLVH
;
A
#
# COMPACT_ATOMS: atom_id res chain seq x y z
N MET A 1 -24.73 -20.53 18.15
CA MET A 1 -23.69 -20.15 17.20
C MET A 1 -23.66 -18.63 17.08
N LYS A 2 -22.52 -18.00 17.36
CA LYS A 2 -22.33 -16.54 17.27
C LYS A 2 -21.81 -16.19 15.88
N LYS A 3 -22.35 -15.15 15.25
CA LYS A 3 -21.91 -14.69 13.93
C LYS A 3 -21.11 -13.40 14.06
N ILE A 4 -19.96 -13.33 13.40
CA ILE A 4 -19.11 -12.14 13.29
C ILE A 4 -19.16 -11.67 11.84
N TYR A 5 -19.55 -10.43 11.57
CA TYR A 5 -19.51 -9.86 10.23
C TYR A 5 -18.17 -9.15 9.99
N TYR A 6 -17.39 -9.65 9.03
CA TYR A 6 -16.06 -9.15 8.69
C TYR A 6 -16.07 -8.37 7.38
N ALA A 7 -15.84 -7.05 7.44
CA ALA A 7 -15.84 -6.16 6.28
C ALA A 7 -14.42 -5.87 5.76
N ASP A 8 -14.12 -6.37 4.55
CA ASP A 8 -12.86 -6.17 3.83
C ASP A 8 -13.02 -6.50 2.33
N ASN A 9 -11.97 -6.35 1.54
CA ASN A 9 -11.81 -7.05 0.28
C ASN A 9 -11.66 -8.55 0.57
N ILE A 10 -12.60 -9.35 0.09
CA ILE A 10 -12.57 -10.80 0.30
C ILE A 10 -11.98 -11.45 -0.96
N SER A 11 -10.66 -11.60 -0.98
CA SER A 11 -9.95 -12.37 -2.01
C SER A 11 -10.04 -13.87 -1.72
N THR A 12 -9.56 -14.70 -2.65
CA THR A 12 -9.47 -16.17 -2.45
C THR A 12 -8.71 -16.53 -1.17
N ALA A 13 -7.62 -15.80 -0.85
CA ALA A 13 -6.87 -16.02 0.38
C ALA A 13 -7.68 -15.68 1.65
N HIS A 14 -8.49 -14.63 1.60
CA HIS A 14 -9.37 -14.26 2.71
C HIS A 14 -10.46 -15.31 2.91
N GLN A 15 -11.06 -15.77 1.81
CA GLN A 15 -12.11 -16.78 1.87
C GLN A 15 -11.56 -18.08 2.48
N GLU A 16 -10.39 -18.55 2.04
CA GLU A 16 -9.78 -19.76 2.61
C GLU A 16 -9.41 -19.59 4.10
N LEU A 17 -8.96 -18.39 4.51
CA LEU A 17 -8.73 -18.08 5.93
C LEU A 17 -10.03 -18.13 6.74
N ILE A 18 -11.11 -17.55 6.23
CA ILE A 18 -12.44 -17.53 6.88
C ILE A 18 -12.98 -18.95 6.99
N ASP A 19 -12.87 -19.75 5.93
CA ASP A 19 -13.36 -21.12 5.88
C ASP A 19 -12.65 -21.99 6.94
N ARG A 20 -11.31 -21.87 7.04
CA ARG A 20 -10.53 -22.57 8.09
C ARG A 20 -10.92 -22.15 9.50
N PHE A 21 -11.13 -20.86 9.73
CA PHE A 21 -11.61 -20.39 11.04
C PHE A 21 -12.98 -20.99 11.38
N ASN A 22 -13.90 -20.96 10.42
CA ASN A 22 -15.27 -21.47 10.58
C ASN A 22 -15.29 -22.99 10.81
N GLU A 23 -14.39 -23.73 10.16
CA GLU A 23 -14.20 -25.16 10.39
C GLU A 23 -13.65 -25.43 11.81
N GLU A 24 -12.58 -24.75 12.23
CA GLU A 24 -11.99 -24.91 13.57
C GLU A 24 -12.97 -24.53 14.69
N HIS A 25 -13.94 -23.65 14.42
CA HIS A 25 -14.91 -23.14 15.39
C HIS A 25 -16.35 -23.61 15.14
N ALA A 26 -16.52 -24.71 14.38
CA ALA A 26 -17.82 -25.24 13.99
C ALA A 26 -18.79 -25.35 15.18
N GLY A 27 -20.02 -24.86 15.00
CA GLY A 27 -21.08 -24.83 16.02
C GLY A 27 -20.93 -23.73 17.08
N LYS A 28 -19.78 -23.07 17.18
CA LYS A 28 -19.51 -22.01 18.16
C LYS A 28 -19.53 -20.62 17.53
N ILE A 29 -18.65 -20.38 16.55
CA ILE A 29 -18.43 -19.08 15.92
C ILE A 29 -18.45 -19.24 14.39
N GLU A 30 -19.09 -18.32 13.70
CA GLU A 30 -19.10 -18.22 12.24
C GLU A 30 -18.71 -16.79 11.83
N VAL A 31 -17.66 -16.66 11.04
CA VAL A 31 -17.27 -15.41 10.37
C VAL A 31 -17.98 -15.34 9.03
N VAL A 32 -18.75 -14.28 8.84
CA VAL A 32 -19.52 -13.98 7.64
C VAL A 32 -18.85 -12.81 6.91
N PRO A 33 -18.32 -13.00 5.69
CA PRO A 33 -17.68 -11.93 4.94
C PRO A 33 -18.68 -10.87 4.46
N VAL A 34 -18.29 -9.60 4.57
CA VAL A 34 -18.93 -8.44 3.94
C VAL A 34 -17.96 -7.88 2.90
N ASN A 35 -18.13 -8.28 1.65
CA ASN A 35 -17.14 -8.03 0.60
C ASN A 35 -17.18 -6.59 0.05
N LEU A 36 -16.05 -5.89 0.16
CA LEU A 36 -15.75 -4.57 -0.39
C LEU A 36 -14.57 -4.68 -1.38
N PRO A 37 -14.76 -5.25 -2.58
CA PRO A 37 -13.65 -5.66 -3.44
C PRO A 37 -12.92 -4.49 -4.08
N PHE A 38 -11.59 -4.61 -4.22
CA PHE A 38 -10.74 -3.58 -4.86
C PHE A 38 -11.03 -3.38 -6.35
N SER A 39 -11.65 -4.35 -7.02
CA SER A 39 -12.13 -4.22 -8.40
C SER A 39 -13.27 -3.20 -8.54
N LYS A 40 -13.97 -2.88 -7.45
CA LYS A 40 -15.12 -1.96 -7.44
C LYS A 40 -14.88 -0.71 -6.60
N PHE A 41 -14.11 -0.82 -5.52
CA PHE A 41 -13.90 0.27 -4.57
C PHE A 41 -12.41 0.49 -4.34
N SER A 42 -11.95 1.69 -4.66
CA SER A 42 -10.64 2.18 -4.21
C SER A 42 -10.57 2.27 -2.69
N THR A 43 -9.37 2.36 -2.15
CA THR A 43 -9.10 2.55 -0.72
C THR A 43 -9.97 3.70 -0.17
N ASN A 44 -10.02 4.85 -0.86
CA ASN A 44 -10.81 6.01 -0.43
C ASN A 44 -12.32 5.71 -0.34
N GLU A 45 -12.88 5.00 -1.33
CA GLU A 45 -14.31 4.64 -1.36
C GLU A 45 -14.68 3.66 -0.25
N ARG A 46 -13.81 2.68 0.03
CA ARG A 46 -13.97 1.75 1.16
C ARG A 46 -14.02 2.48 2.50
N LYS A 47 -13.10 3.43 2.71
CA LYS A 47 -13.11 4.32 3.90
C LYS A 47 -14.40 5.11 4.03
N GLU A 48 -14.95 5.64 2.94
CA GLU A 48 -16.23 6.37 2.97
C GLU A 48 -17.42 5.44 3.26
N LEU A 49 -17.45 4.22 2.72
CA LEU A 49 -18.46 3.22 3.02
C LEU A 49 -18.48 2.86 4.51
N LEU A 50 -17.32 2.53 5.08
CA LEU A 50 -17.18 2.23 6.51
C LEU A 50 -17.52 3.46 7.38
N THR A 51 -17.07 4.65 6.99
CA THR A 51 -17.40 5.91 7.69
C THR A 51 -18.91 6.14 7.76
N ARG A 52 -19.64 5.94 6.65
CA ARG A 52 -21.10 6.07 6.62
C ARG A 52 -21.77 5.03 7.53
N ALA A 53 -21.34 3.78 7.45
CA ALA A 53 -21.87 2.69 8.27
C ALA A 53 -21.71 2.97 9.79
N PHE A 54 -20.55 3.45 10.23
CA PHE A 54 -20.31 3.72 11.65
C PHE A 54 -20.91 5.05 12.15
N ARG A 55 -21.18 6.01 11.26
CA ARG A 55 -21.97 7.21 11.62
C ARG A 55 -23.40 6.86 12.03
N SER A 56 -24.00 5.84 11.43
CA SER A 56 -25.32 5.34 11.81
C SER A 56 -25.30 4.38 13.00
N LYS A 57 -24.16 4.23 13.70
CA LYS A 57 -23.96 3.30 14.83
C LYS A 57 -24.45 1.88 14.52
N THR A 58 -24.12 1.38 13.32
CA THR A 58 -24.54 0.04 12.93
C THR A 58 -23.86 -1.04 13.76
N ASN A 59 -24.60 -2.10 14.08
CA ASN A 59 -24.08 -3.35 14.66
C ASN A 59 -23.97 -4.48 13.61
N ARG A 60 -24.02 -4.14 12.31
CA ARG A 60 -23.94 -5.10 11.19
C ARG A 60 -22.52 -5.39 10.70
N ILE A 61 -21.53 -4.77 11.33
CA ILE A 61 -20.10 -4.97 11.05
C ILE A 61 -19.41 -5.11 12.40
N ASP A 62 -18.82 -6.27 12.66
CA ASP A 62 -18.13 -6.60 13.90
C ASP A 62 -16.63 -6.39 13.77
N VAL A 63 -16.05 -6.86 12.67
CA VAL A 63 -14.63 -6.68 12.32
C VAL A 63 -14.55 -5.94 11.00
N PHE A 64 -13.62 -4.99 10.88
CA PHE A 64 -13.39 -4.27 9.63
C PHE A 64 -11.91 -4.00 9.43
N ALA A 65 -11.47 -4.09 8.18
CA ALA A 65 -10.11 -3.74 7.80
C ALA A 65 -10.02 -2.27 7.36
N VAL A 66 -8.99 -1.59 7.82
CA VAL A 66 -8.64 -0.23 7.38
C VAL A 66 -7.18 -0.17 6.92
N ASP A 67 -6.89 0.69 5.94
CA ASP A 67 -5.50 1.05 5.63
C ASP A 67 -4.87 1.69 6.88
N LEU A 68 -3.61 1.36 7.14
CA LEU A 68 -2.88 1.75 8.35
C LEU A 68 -2.92 3.27 8.63
N ILE A 69 -2.99 4.09 7.58
CA ILE A 69 -3.07 5.56 7.68
C ILE A 69 -4.38 6.06 8.30
N TRP A 70 -5.42 5.22 8.31
CA TRP A 70 -6.75 5.58 8.80
C TRP A 70 -7.07 5.00 10.17
N VAL A 71 -6.16 4.23 10.77
CA VAL A 71 -6.28 3.79 12.17
C VAL A 71 -6.62 4.97 13.11
N PRO A 72 -5.93 6.12 13.08
CA PRO A 72 -6.30 7.29 13.88
C PRO A 72 -7.73 7.80 13.65
N ARG A 73 -8.19 7.78 12.40
CA ARG A 73 -9.51 8.27 12.01
C ARG A 73 -10.62 7.36 12.52
N PHE A 74 -10.39 6.04 12.48
CA PHE A 74 -11.37 5.03 12.86
C PHE A 74 -11.33 4.65 14.34
N ALA A 75 -10.29 5.03 15.08
CA ALA A 75 -10.14 4.74 16.51
C ALA A 75 -11.38 5.09 17.36
N LYS A 76 -12.11 6.15 17.01
CA LYS A 76 -13.36 6.55 17.71
C LYS A 76 -14.55 5.62 17.52
N TRP A 77 -14.47 4.71 16.54
CA TRP A 77 -15.47 3.68 16.24
C TRP A 77 -14.96 2.28 16.57
N SER A 78 -13.72 2.13 17.05
CA SER A 78 -13.16 0.84 17.42
C SER A 78 -13.23 0.58 18.92
N GLU A 79 -13.30 -0.70 19.24
CA GLU A 79 -13.06 -1.24 20.57
C GLU A 79 -11.54 -1.22 20.86
N PRO A 80 -11.10 -0.71 22.03
CA PRO A 80 -9.72 -0.86 22.47
C PRO A 80 -9.36 -2.33 22.65
N LEU A 81 -8.21 -2.73 22.11
CA LEU A 81 -7.77 -4.11 22.04
C LEU A 81 -6.79 -4.51 23.16
N ASP A 82 -6.41 -3.56 24.02
CA ASP A 82 -5.39 -3.75 25.07
C ASP A 82 -5.69 -4.92 26.03
N ASN A 83 -6.96 -5.25 26.23
CA ASN A 83 -7.39 -6.36 27.11
C ASN A 83 -7.48 -7.73 26.39
N TYR A 84 -7.28 -7.76 25.07
CA TYR A 84 -7.41 -8.97 24.27
C TYR A 84 -6.07 -9.55 23.85
N PHE A 85 -5.02 -8.72 23.77
CA PHE A 85 -3.68 -9.12 23.33
C PHE A 85 -2.64 -8.81 24.41
N SER A 86 -1.78 -9.77 24.72
CA SER A 86 -0.68 -9.54 25.65
C SER A 86 0.54 -8.94 24.95
N PRO A 87 1.44 -8.25 25.66
CA PRO A 87 2.71 -7.78 25.10
C PRO A 87 3.56 -8.91 24.47
N GLU A 88 3.47 -10.12 25.02
CA GLU A 88 4.14 -11.30 24.47
C GLU A 88 3.56 -11.68 23.11
N GLU A 89 2.23 -11.69 22.95
CA GLU A 89 1.55 -11.95 21.67
C GLU A 89 1.95 -10.88 20.64
N GLU A 90 1.94 -9.60 21.02
CA GLU A 90 2.37 -8.50 20.14
C GLU A 90 3.84 -8.60 19.72
N SER A 91 4.73 -9.06 20.61
CA SER A 91 6.16 -9.18 20.34
C SER A 91 6.51 -10.22 19.26
N GLN A 92 5.57 -11.14 18.98
CA GLN A 92 5.66 -12.13 17.90
C GLN A 92 5.42 -11.50 16.52
N LEU A 93 4.92 -10.26 16.47
CA LEU A 93 4.64 -9.55 15.23
C LEU A 93 5.81 -8.64 14.85
N LEU A 94 5.92 -8.34 13.55
CA LEU A 94 6.90 -7.38 13.08
C LEU A 94 6.58 -6.00 13.65
N LYS A 95 7.60 -5.35 14.22
CA LYS A 95 7.45 -4.05 14.91
C LYS A 95 6.77 -3.00 14.03
N TYR A 96 7.08 -2.97 12.74
CA TYR A 96 6.49 -1.98 11.83
C TYR A 96 5.01 -2.25 11.51
N ALA A 97 4.51 -3.46 11.72
CA ALA A 97 3.09 -3.76 11.54
C ALA A 97 2.31 -3.37 12.80
N ILE A 98 2.76 -3.83 13.97
CA ILE A 98 2.05 -3.53 15.22
C ILE A 98 2.11 -2.03 15.59
N ASN A 99 3.16 -1.31 15.21
CA ASN A 99 3.27 0.12 15.48
C ASN A 99 2.19 0.97 14.79
N SER A 100 1.64 0.56 13.65
CA SER A 100 0.54 1.31 13.00
C SER A 100 -0.79 1.17 13.72
N CYS A 101 -0.93 0.17 14.58
CA CYS A 101 -2.17 -0.17 15.27
C CYS A 101 -2.42 0.65 16.55
N TYR A 102 -1.42 1.42 17.01
CA TYR A 102 -1.55 2.27 18.18
C TYR A 102 -2.03 3.67 17.83
N PHE A 103 -2.96 4.19 18.63
CA PHE A 103 -3.36 5.59 18.60
C PHE A 103 -3.50 6.11 20.02
N GLN A 104 -2.86 7.25 20.33
CA GLN A 104 -2.84 7.85 21.67
C GLN A 104 -2.46 6.88 22.80
N GLY A 105 -1.50 5.98 22.52
CA GLY A 105 -0.99 5.01 23.48
C GLY A 105 -1.89 3.81 23.75
N ARG A 106 -2.97 3.62 22.99
CA ARG A 106 -3.85 2.44 23.08
C ARG A 106 -3.78 1.61 21.81
N LEU A 107 -3.85 0.29 21.97
CA LEU A 107 -4.01 -0.62 20.84
C LEU A 107 -5.46 -0.53 20.35
N VAL A 108 -5.67 0.04 19.16
CA VAL A 108 -7.03 0.27 18.60
C VAL A 108 -7.32 -0.57 17.37
N ALA A 109 -6.31 -1.28 16.88
CA ALA A 109 -6.35 -2.22 15.77
C ALA A 109 -5.38 -3.38 16.03
N HIS A 110 -5.41 -4.41 15.20
CA HIS A 110 -4.41 -5.48 15.17
C HIS A 110 -3.97 -5.69 13.73
N PRO A 111 -2.67 -5.83 13.45
CA PRO A 111 -2.23 -5.83 12.07
C PRO A 111 -2.72 -7.08 11.34
N PHE A 112 -3.05 -6.91 10.05
CA PHE A 112 -3.47 -8.03 9.19
C PHE A 112 -2.31 -8.50 8.31
N PHE A 113 -1.79 -7.57 7.51
CA PHE A 113 -0.59 -7.72 6.70
C PHE A 113 0.04 -6.34 6.51
N ILE A 114 1.34 -6.33 6.19
CA ILE A 114 2.04 -5.10 5.84
C ILE A 114 2.39 -5.09 4.35
N ASP A 115 2.42 -3.90 3.76
CA ASP A 115 2.96 -3.69 2.41
C ASP A 115 4.14 -2.72 2.43
N ILE A 116 4.86 -2.72 1.32
CA ILE A 116 5.93 -1.77 1.03
C ILE A 116 5.82 -1.36 -0.44
N GLY A 117 6.06 -0.10 -0.76
CA GLY A 117 6.11 0.36 -2.15
C GLY A 117 7.19 -0.40 -2.95
N LEU A 118 6.81 -0.94 -4.11
CA LEU A 118 7.69 -1.71 -5.00
C LEU A 118 7.66 -1.17 -6.42
N MET A 119 8.68 -1.56 -7.19
CA MET A 119 8.66 -1.49 -8.64
C MET A 119 8.71 -2.91 -9.20
N TYR A 120 7.81 -3.25 -10.12
CA TYR A 120 7.88 -4.46 -10.92
C TYR A 120 8.48 -4.14 -12.29
N TYR A 121 9.16 -5.11 -12.89
CA TYR A 121 9.67 -4.97 -14.24
C TYR A 121 9.58 -6.24 -15.07
N ARG A 122 9.53 -6.09 -16.39
CA ARG A 122 9.51 -7.18 -17.36
C ARG A 122 10.91 -7.75 -17.60
N LYS A 123 11.24 -8.85 -16.90
CA LYS A 123 12.57 -9.47 -16.95
C LYS A 123 12.91 -10.03 -18.33
N ASP A 124 11.91 -10.51 -19.08
CA ASP A 124 12.05 -11.04 -20.43
C ASP A 124 12.46 -9.95 -21.45
N ILE A 125 11.95 -8.72 -21.28
CA ILE A 125 12.35 -7.56 -22.08
C ILE A 125 13.77 -7.15 -21.72
N LEU A 126 14.07 -6.97 -20.44
CA LEU A 126 15.39 -6.49 -19.99
C LEU A 126 16.51 -7.51 -20.18
N ARG A 127 16.22 -8.82 -20.15
CA ARG A 127 17.23 -9.89 -20.32
C ARG A 127 17.89 -9.89 -21.71
N LYS A 128 17.27 -9.23 -22.69
CA LYS A 128 17.85 -9.03 -24.04
C LYS A 128 19.00 -8.02 -24.05
N LEU A 129 19.18 -7.25 -22.97
CA LEU A 129 20.27 -6.29 -22.85
C LEU A 129 21.57 -6.99 -22.44
N PRO A 130 22.72 -6.63 -23.04
CA PRO A 130 24.01 -7.26 -22.72
C PRO A 130 24.44 -7.00 -21.27
N ASP A 131 24.01 -5.88 -20.66
CA ASP A 131 24.32 -5.51 -19.28
C ASP A 131 23.27 -5.97 -18.25
N TYR A 132 22.31 -6.84 -18.65
CA TYR A 132 21.22 -7.26 -17.77
C TYR A 132 21.65 -7.82 -16.41
N PRO A 133 22.70 -8.67 -16.28
CA PRO A 133 23.12 -9.17 -14.97
C PRO A 133 23.49 -8.05 -13.97
N ALA A 134 24.18 -7.01 -14.46
CA ALA A 134 24.52 -5.85 -13.65
C ALA A 134 23.28 -4.99 -13.37
N LEU A 135 22.45 -4.73 -14.38
CA LEU A 135 21.20 -3.99 -14.24
C LEU A 135 20.25 -4.64 -13.22
N LYS A 136 20.08 -5.97 -13.27
CA LYS A 136 19.26 -6.73 -12.33
C LYS A 136 19.72 -6.53 -10.88
N LYS A 137 21.03 -6.55 -10.63
CA LYS A 137 21.59 -6.30 -9.29
C LYS A 137 21.29 -4.87 -8.82
N THR A 138 21.41 -3.89 -9.71
CA THR A 138 21.09 -2.48 -9.43
C THR A 138 19.59 -2.31 -9.13
N LEU A 139 18.71 -2.87 -9.96
CA LEU A 139 17.26 -2.84 -9.75
C LEU A 139 16.86 -3.47 -8.42
N LYS A 140 17.43 -4.64 -8.06
CA LYS A 140 17.16 -5.27 -6.76
C LYS A 140 17.56 -4.41 -5.57
N ARG A 141 18.65 -3.64 -5.66
CA ARG A 141 19.10 -2.76 -4.56
C ARG A 141 18.37 -1.42 -4.50
N SER A 142 17.73 -1.01 -5.59
CA SER A 142 17.25 0.35 -5.92
C SER A 142 18.20 1.06 -6.88
N ILE A 143 17.68 1.36 -8.07
CA ILE A 143 18.33 2.21 -9.07
C ILE A 143 18.14 3.69 -8.70
N THR A 144 19.06 4.58 -9.10
CA THR A 144 18.81 6.02 -8.89
C THR A 144 17.78 6.53 -9.89
N TRP A 145 17.00 7.57 -9.57
CA TRP A 145 16.10 8.23 -10.50
C TRP A 145 16.86 8.76 -11.73
N GLU A 146 18.06 9.29 -11.52
CA GLU A 146 18.93 9.76 -12.61
C GLU A 146 19.36 8.62 -13.55
N ASP A 147 19.73 7.45 -13.02
CA ASP A 147 20.03 6.24 -13.81
C ASP A 147 18.78 5.66 -14.47
N PHE A 148 17.63 5.71 -13.78
CA PHE A 148 16.35 5.22 -14.30
C PHE A 148 15.90 6.05 -15.51
N ILE A 149 16.06 7.38 -15.47
CA ILE A 149 15.80 8.26 -16.60
C ILE A 149 16.76 7.98 -17.76
N ARG A 150 18.05 7.74 -17.48
CA ARG A 150 19.03 7.33 -18.51
C ARG A 150 18.64 6.02 -19.16
N LEU A 151 18.23 5.04 -18.35
CA LEU A 151 17.74 3.75 -18.83
C LEU A 151 16.50 3.92 -19.71
N GLY A 152 15.55 4.77 -19.29
CA GLY A 152 14.36 5.05 -20.09
C GLY A 152 14.66 5.65 -21.45
N ARG A 153 15.60 6.60 -21.52
CA ARG A 153 16.07 7.15 -22.80
C ARG A 153 16.72 6.09 -23.68
N ARG A 154 17.54 5.21 -23.08
CA ARG A 154 18.19 4.09 -23.78
C ARG A 154 17.17 3.09 -24.33
N LEU A 155 16.09 2.83 -23.61
CA LEU A 155 15.07 1.85 -24.00
C LEU A 155 13.91 2.43 -24.83
N LYS A 156 13.87 3.76 -25.04
CA LYS A 156 12.84 4.43 -25.85
C LYS A 156 12.65 3.80 -27.26
N PRO A 157 13.71 3.37 -27.99
CA PRO A 157 13.55 2.72 -29.29
C PRO A 157 12.78 1.38 -29.26
N LEU A 158 12.63 0.74 -28.08
CA LEU A 158 11.84 -0.49 -27.95
C LEU A 158 10.33 -0.26 -28.08
N ASN A 159 9.88 1.00 -28.08
CA ASN A 159 8.47 1.38 -28.26
C ASN A 159 7.49 0.73 -27.25
N HIS A 160 7.97 0.46 -26.05
CA HIS A 160 7.16 0.06 -24.89
C HIS A 160 6.98 1.24 -23.93
N PRO A 161 5.83 1.40 -23.24
CA PRO A 161 5.71 2.32 -22.14
C PRO A 161 6.80 2.02 -21.10
N PHE A 162 7.63 3.01 -20.76
CA PHE A 162 8.78 2.74 -19.91
C PHE A 162 8.38 2.56 -18.45
N TYR A 163 7.62 3.50 -17.87
CA TYR A 163 7.22 3.47 -16.47
C TYR A 163 5.74 3.80 -16.29
N VAL A 164 5.03 2.94 -15.56
CA VAL A 164 3.63 3.12 -15.19
C VAL A 164 3.55 3.29 -13.67
N PHE A 165 2.79 4.25 -13.19
CA PHE A 165 2.56 4.46 -11.76
C PHE A 165 1.15 5.00 -11.54
N GLN A 166 0.69 4.95 -10.29
CA GLN A 166 -0.64 5.46 -9.93
C GLN A 166 -0.58 6.98 -9.80
N ALA A 167 -1.21 7.69 -10.74
CA ALA A 167 -1.16 9.16 -10.80
C ALA A 167 -2.53 9.84 -10.87
N ASP A 168 -3.60 9.08 -10.64
CA ASP A 168 -4.95 9.62 -10.43
C ASP A 168 -5.04 10.40 -9.10
N ASN A 169 -6.05 11.26 -8.96
CA ASN A 169 -6.32 12.04 -7.75
C ASN A 169 -6.90 11.17 -6.62
N TYR A 170 -6.05 10.43 -5.93
CA TYR A 170 -6.39 9.63 -4.75
C TYR A 170 -5.15 9.30 -3.88
N GLU A 171 -5.32 8.45 -2.87
CA GLU A 171 -4.25 8.07 -1.92
C GLU A 171 -3.03 7.39 -2.57
N GLY A 172 -3.18 6.64 -3.68
CA GLY A 172 -2.02 5.99 -4.29
C GLY A 172 -1.04 6.96 -4.96
N LEU A 173 -1.51 8.10 -5.48
CA LEU A 173 -0.61 9.18 -5.94
C LEU A 173 0.19 9.76 -4.78
N ILE A 174 -0.44 9.91 -3.61
CA ILE A 174 0.25 10.36 -2.40
C ILE A 174 1.38 9.42 -2.02
N CYS A 175 1.18 8.11 -2.17
CA CYS A 175 2.24 7.14 -1.94
C CYS A 175 3.45 7.36 -2.87
N SER A 176 3.22 7.55 -4.17
CA SER A 176 4.30 7.87 -5.13
C SER A 176 4.99 9.21 -4.83
N PHE A 177 4.24 10.25 -4.46
CA PHE A 177 4.83 11.53 -4.07
C PHE A 177 5.69 11.39 -2.80
N TYR A 178 5.22 10.66 -1.80
CA TYR A 178 5.94 10.45 -0.55
C TYR A 178 7.22 9.63 -0.72
N GLU A 179 7.22 8.63 -1.60
CA GLU A 179 8.44 7.89 -1.96
C GLU A 179 9.53 8.84 -2.47
N THR A 180 9.16 9.86 -3.27
CA THR A 180 10.11 10.87 -3.74
C THR A 180 10.49 11.91 -2.68
N LEU A 181 9.55 12.32 -1.82
CA LEU A 181 9.80 13.32 -0.77
C LEU A 181 10.63 12.74 0.38
N LEU A 182 10.14 11.66 1.00
CA LEU A 182 10.75 11.06 2.17
C LEU A 182 12.09 10.39 1.82
N GLY A 183 12.26 9.94 0.57
CA GLY A 183 13.54 9.47 0.04
C GLY A 183 14.65 10.52 0.00
N GLN A 184 14.36 11.78 0.33
CA GLN A 184 15.36 12.85 0.51
C GLN A 184 15.64 13.17 1.98
N GLY A 185 15.12 12.35 2.91
CA GLY A 185 15.37 12.50 4.36
C GLY A 185 14.61 13.67 5.00
N ARG A 186 13.57 14.21 4.35
CA ARG A 186 12.74 15.30 4.86
C ARG A 186 11.33 14.80 5.17
N PRO A 187 10.83 14.96 6.41
CA PRO A 187 9.46 14.58 6.74
C PRO A 187 8.46 15.59 6.16
N LEU A 188 7.23 15.16 5.92
CA LEU A 188 6.15 16.08 5.55
C LEU A 188 5.78 17.02 6.71
N PHE A 189 5.90 16.56 7.96
CA PHE A 189 5.64 17.36 9.15
C PHE A 189 6.90 17.49 9.98
N ARG A 190 7.18 18.72 10.44
CA ARG A 190 8.27 18.99 11.38
C ARG A 190 7.73 19.94 12.45
N ASN A 191 7.83 19.55 13.73
CA ASN A 191 7.33 20.33 14.86
C ASN A 191 5.84 20.75 14.72
N GLY A 192 5.01 19.88 14.12
CA GLY A 192 3.60 20.18 13.87
C GLY A 192 3.33 21.02 12.61
N GLU A 193 4.36 21.50 11.92
CA GLU A 193 4.23 22.32 10.71
C GLU A 193 4.41 21.51 9.43
N LEU A 194 3.58 21.83 8.43
CA LEU A 194 3.59 21.20 7.11
C LEU A 194 4.75 21.70 6.24
N GLN A 195 5.53 20.79 5.68
CA GLN A 195 6.78 21.05 4.95
C GLN A 195 6.64 20.90 3.42
N LEU A 196 5.51 21.34 2.84
CA LEU A 196 5.26 21.21 1.39
C LEU A 196 5.99 22.22 0.52
N GLN A 197 6.45 23.34 1.07
CA GLN A 197 7.11 24.41 0.30
C GLN A 197 8.64 24.31 0.31
N THR A 198 9.18 23.14 0.64
CA THR A 198 10.62 22.87 0.69
C THR A 198 11.20 22.60 -0.71
N PRO A 199 12.52 22.83 -0.93
CA PRO A 199 13.20 22.40 -2.15
C PRO A 199 13.03 20.90 -2.46
N GLU A 200 13.00 20.06 -1.42
CA GLU A 200 12.85 18.62 -1.53
C GLU A 200 11.44 18.21 -2.00
N ALA A 201 10.38 18.84 -1.46
CA ALA A 201 9.01 18.64 -1.94
C ALA A 201 8.85 19.08 -3.40
N ARG A 202 9.43 20.24 -3.75
CA ARG A 202 9.47 20.72 -5.14
C ARG A 202 10.19 19.75 -6.06
N ARG A 203 11.37 19.24 -5.66
CA ARG A 203 12.14 18.28 -6.45
C ARG A 203 11.37 16.97 -6.65
N GLY A 204 10.71 16.46 -5.61
CA GLY A 204 9.91 15.25 -5.67
C GLY A 204 8.74 15.36 -6.64
N LEU A 205 7.92 16.42 -6.51
CA LEU A 205 6.78 16.64 -7.42
C LEU A 205 7.24 16.98 -8.85
N GLN A 206 8.34 17.73 -9.00
CA GLN A 206 8.91 18.04 -10.31
C GLN A 206 9.36 16.77 -11.03
N LEU A 207 9.96 15.81 -10.31
CA LEU A 207 10.36 14.53 -10.91
C LEU A 207 9.14 13.79 -11.49
N LEU A 208 8.05 13.66 -10.72
CA LEU A 208 6.84 12.97 -11.19
C LEU A 208 6.21 13.69 -12.39
N THR A 209 6.17 15.03 -12.35
CA THR A 209 5.69 15.86 -13.45
C THR A 209 6.57 15.72 -14.70
N ASP A 210 7.89 15.70 -14.54
CA ASP A 210 8.85 15.58 -15.63
C ASP A 210 8.83 14.17 -16.25
N LEU A 211 8.60 13.11 -15.48
CA LEU A 211 8.45 11.75 -16.02
C LEU A 211 7.33 11.66 -17.06
N VAL A 212 6.22 12.38 -16.83
CA VAL A 212 5.07 12.44 -17.75
C VAL A 212 5.32 13.44 -18.88
N ASN A 213 5.63 14.69 -18.53
CA ASN A 213 5.54 15.81 -19.48
C ASN A 213 6.85 16.10 -20.21
N ARG A 214 8.00 15.95 -19.53
CA ARG A 214 9.32 16.35 -20.07
C ARG A 214 10.08 15.18 -20.67
N TYR A 215 10.23 14.09 -19.92
CA TYR A 215 10.97 12.91 -20.33
C TYR A 215 10.11 11.95 -21.16
N GLN A 216 8.78 12.04 -21.04
CA GLN A 216 7.82 11.14 -21.71
C GLN A 216 8.15 9.66 -21.44
N LEU A 217 8.60 9.38 -20.22
CA LEU A 217 8.93 8.04 -19.74
C LEU A 217 7.74 7.37 -19.06
N ALA A 218 6.78 8.16 -18.58
CA ALA A 218 5.46 7.69 -18.21
C ALA A 218 4.42 8.21 -19.22
N PRO A 219 3.55 7.35 -19.77
CA PRO A 219 2.53 7.80 -20.72
C PRO A 219 1.48 8.66 -20.01
N ARG A 220 0.96 9.70 -20.67
CA ARG A 220 0.02 10.65 -20.05
C ARG A 220 -1.21 9.98 -19.41
N VAL A 221 -1.65 8.84 -19.93
CA VAL A 221 -2.79 8.06 -19.40
C VAL A 221 -2.61 7.60 -17.94
N VAL A 222 -1.38 7.60 -17.39
CA VAL A 222 -1.15 7.30 -15.97
C VAL A 222 -1.91 8.23 -15.02
N THR A 223 -2.24 9.45 -15.45
CA THR A 223 -3.05 10.38 -14.65
C THR A 223 -4.48 9.89 -14.45
N GLN A 224 -4.91 8.82 -15.12
CA GLN A 224 -6.22 8.20 -14.91
C GLN A 224 -6.11 6.88 -14.14
N PHE A 225 -4.91 6.50 -13.70
CA PHE A 225 -4.66 5.18 -13.13
C PHE A 225 -4.57 5.22 -11.61
N LYS A 226 -5.46 4.41 -11.01
CA LYS A 226 -5.29 3.78 -9.68
C LYS A 226 -4.55 2.45 -9.83
N GLU A 227 -4.49 1.62 -8.78
CA GLU A 227 -3.75 0.34 -8.78
C GLU A 227 -4.16 -0.57 -9.94
N ASN A 228 -5.41 -1.02 -10.00
CA ASN A 228 -5.82 -2.05 -10.96
C ASN A 228 -5.67 -1.60 -12.43
N PRO A 229 -6.16 -0.41 -12.85
CA PRO A 229 -5.93 0.08 -14.20
C PRO A 229 -4.44 0.17 -14.56
N SER A 230 -3.56 0.52 -13.61
CA SER A 230 -2.12 0.60 -13.84
C SER A 230 -1.50 -0.78 -14.13
N PHE A 231 -1.91 -1.83 -13.42
CA PHE A 231 -1.42 -3.20 -13.63
C PHE A 231 -1.93 -3.79 -14.94
N HIS A 232 -3.22 -3.63 -15.24
CA HIS A 232 -3.79 -4.06 -16.53
C HIS A 232 -3.11 -3.37 -17.70
N TYR A 233 -2.95 -2.05 -17.65
CA TYR A 233 -2.24 -1.31 -18.70
C TYR A 233 -0.80 -1.80 -18.87
N ALA A 234 -0.09 -2.03 -17.77
CA ALA A 234 1.29 -2.51 -17.82
C ALA A 234 1.42 -3.85 -18.54
N LEU A 235 0.54 -4.82 -18.23
CA LEU A 235 0.54 -6.12 -18.90
C LEU A 235 0.04 -6.01 -20.35
N ALA A 236 -1.04 -5.28 -20.60
CA ALA A 236 -1.65 -5.15 -21.91
C ALA A 236 -0.76 -4.42 -22.93
N LYS A 237 0.03 -3.44 -22.48
CA LYS A 237 0.92 -2.63 -23.34
C LYS A 237 2.39 -3.00 -23.23
N ASP A 238 2.71 -4.10 -22.55
CA ASP A 238 4.08 -4.56 -22.33
C ASP A 238 4.97 -3.47 -21.72
N ALA A 239 4.44 -2.73 -20.74
CA ALA A 239 5.21 -1.72 -20.04
C ALA A 239 6.43 -2.34 -19.35
N ILE A 240 7.56 -1.65 -19.40
CA ILE A 240 8.82 -2.21 -18.90
C ILE A 240 8.86 -2.20 -17.37
N PHE A 241 8.37 -1.13 -16.75
CA PHE A 241 8.32 -0.94 -15.31
C PHE A 241 6.93 -0.49 -14.85
N VAL A 242 6.48 -0.98 -13.69
CA VAL A 242 5.25 -0.51 -13.04
C VAL A 242 5.44 -0.45 -11.52
N ARG A 243 5.10 0.69 -10.91
CA ARG A 243 5.05 0.84 -9.44
C ARG A 243 3.84 0.10 -8.89
N GLY A 244 3.98 -0.58 -7.76
CA GLY A 244 2.88 -1.36 -7.18
C GLY A 244 3.15 -1.82 -5.75
N TRP A 245 2.28 -2.71 -5.29
CA TRP A 245 2.31 -3.31 -3.95
C TRP A 245 2.59 -4.82 -4.06
N PRO A 246 3.10 -5.46 -2.99
CA PRO A 246 3.16 -6.92 -2.89
C PRO A 246 1.81 -7.56 -3.25
N GLY A 247 1.85 -8.72 -3.91
CA GLY A 247 0.63 -9.43 -4.32
C GLY A 247 -0.16 -8.77 -5.47
N ALA A 248 0.29 -7.65 -6.07
CA ALA A 248 -0.41 -6.97 -7.17
C ALA A 248 -0.79 -7.91 -8.33
N PHE A 249 0.08 -8.85 -8.67
CA PHE A 249 -0.13 -9.84 -9.75
C PHE A 249 -0.62 -11.21 -9.25
N ILE A 250 -1.08 -11.29 -7.99
CA ILE A 250 -1.63 -12.51 -7.37
C ILE A 250 -3.08 -12.27 -6.94
N ASN A 251 -3.34 -11.14 -6.26
CA ASN A 251 -4.66 -10.77 -5.72
C ASN A 251 -5.62 -10.16 -6.74
N ASN A 252 -5.16 -9.91 -7.97
CA ASN A 252 -5.98 -9.35 -9.04
C ASN A 252 -6.28 -10.40 -10.09
N THR A 253 -7.46 -10.29 -10.69
CA THR A 253 -7.86 -11.12 -11.81
C THR A 253 -7.43 -10.46 -13.11
N PHE A 254 -6.70 -11.19 -13.94
CA PHE A 254 -6.25 -10.74 -15.25
C PHE A 254 -6.82 -11.64 -16.35
N PRO A 255 -7.16 -11.10 -17.54
CA PRO A 255 -7.49 -11.93 -18.68
C PRO A 255 -6.27 -12.76 -19.11
N ASP A 256 -6.49 -13.92 -19.73
CA ASP A 256 -5.41 -14.86 -20.10
C ASP A 256 -4.27 -14.21 -20.91
N SER A 257 -4.61 -13.26 -21.78
CA SER A 257 -3.65 -12.50 -22.59
C SER A 257 -2.64 -11.70 -21.77
N GLU A 258 -3.06 -11.23 -20.58
CA GLU A 258 -2.25 -10.50 -19.61
C GLU A 258 -1.61 -11.46 -18.59
N ALA A 259 -2.39 -12.41 -18.07
CA ALA A 259 -1.97 -13.36 -17.04
C ALA A 259 -0.73 -14.17 -17.47
N LYS A 260 -0.64 -14.57 -18.74
CA LYS A 260 0.53 -15.30 -19.28
C LYS A 260 1.86 -14.53 -19.19
N LYS A 261 1.83 -13.21 -18.97
CA LYS A 261 3.01 -12.34 -18.83
C LYS A 261 3.44 -12.18 -17.37
N ILE A 262 2.61 -12.54 -16.40
CA ILE A 262 2.91 -12.43 -14.96
C ILE A 262 4.18 -13.20 -14.56
N PRO A 263 4.46 -14.42 -15.07
CA PRO A 263 5.72 -15.12 -14.77
C PRO A 263 6.99 -14.35 -15.17
N ASP A 264 6.86 -13.37 -16.08
CA ASP A 264 7.93 -12.48 -16.54
C ASP A 264 8.09 -11.20 -15.71
N MET A 265 7.21 -10.97 -14.73
CA MET A 265 7.33 -9.86 -13.79
C MET A 265 8.31 -10.21 -12.68
N GLU A 266 9.27 -9.32 -12.42
CA GLU A 266 10.20 -9.43 -11.29
C GLU A 266 10.14 -8.18 -10.41
N MET A 267 10.27 -8.36 -9.10
CA MET A 267 10.25 -7.28 -8.11
C MET A 267 11.61 -6.58 -8.02
N ALA A 268 11.55 -5.28 -7.79
CA ALA A 268 12.66 -4.38 -7.54
C ALA A 268 12.24 -3.34 -6.49
N ALA A 269 13.23 -2.76 -5.82
CA ALA A 269 13.00 -1.60 -4.96
C ALA A 269 12.62 -0.40 -5.83
N VAL A 270 11.79 0.50 -5.28
CA VAL A 270 11.51 1.79 -5.95
C VAL A 270 12.81 2.59 -6.13
N PRO A 271 12.93 3.41 -7.19
CA PRO A 271 14.14 4.21 -7.39
C PRO A 271 14.33 5.27 -6.30
N HIS A 272 15.56 5.75 -6.13
CA HIS A 272 15.92 6.77 -5.15
C HIS A 272 16.76 7.90 -5.77
N PHE A 273 16.87 9.06 -5.14
CA PHE A 273 17.74 10.12 -5.67
C PHE A 273 19.22 9.80 -5.44
N LYS A 274 20.08 10.09 -6.42
CA LYS A 274 21.54 9.94 -6.24
C LYS A 274 22.02 10.66 -4.97
N GLY A 275 22.82 9.96 -4.16
CA GLY A 275 23.35 10.47 -2.89
C GLY A 275 22.38 10.36 -1.71
N GLN A 276 21.17 9.83 -1.92
CA GLN A 276 20.20 9.54 -0.85
C GLN A 276 20.10 8.03 -0.60
N LYS A 277 19.45 7.64 0.49
CA LYS A 277 19.12 6.24 0.77
C LYS A 277 17.79 5.87 0.10
N PRO A 278 17.63 4.63 -0.38
CA PRO A 278 16.33 4.16 -0.84
C PRO A 278 15.29 4.18 0.29
N VAL A 279 14.08 4.61 -0.05
CA VAL A 279 12.94 4.68 0.86
C VAL A 279 11.70 4.27 0.09
N ALA A 280 10.84 3.49 0.72
CA ALA A 280 9.52 3.14 0.20
C ALA A 280 8.47 3.37 1.28
N VAL A 281 7.24 3.72 0.91
CA VAL A 281 6.19 3.90 1.91
C VAL A 281 5.67 2.55 2.39
N TYR A 282 5.46 2.43 3.70
CA TYR A 282 4.66 1.33 4.23
C TYR A 282 3.21 1.51 3.80
N GLY A 283 2.64 0.40 3.33
CA GLY A 283 1.20 0.18 3.19
C GLY A 283 0.80 -0.99 4.07
N GLY A 284 -0.37 -1.55 3.79
CA GLY A 284 -0.93 -2.65 4.56
C GLY A 284 -2.23 -2.27 5.24
N TRP A 285 -2.85 -3.27 5.83
CA TRP A 285 -4.19 -3.16 6.41
C TRP A 285 -4.16 -3.67 7.84
N ASP A 286 -4.95 -3.02 8.69
CA ASP A 286 -5.12 -3.34 10.09
C ASP A 286 -6.58 -3.70 10.36
N LEU A 287 -6.81 -4.73 11.19
CA LEU A 287 -8.14 -5.17 11.60
C LEU A 287 -8.57 -4.43 12.86
N MET A 288 -9.80 -3.92 12.85
CA MET A 288 -10.42 -3.26 13.99
C MET A 288 -11.71 -3.97 14.37
N ILE A 289 -12.03 -3.98 15.66
CA ILE A 289 -13.33 -4.44 16.16
C ILE A 289 -14.23 -3.22 16.35
N SER A 290 -15.46 -3.26 15.84
CA SER A 290 -16.43 -2.18 16.03
C SER A 290 -16.79 -2.02 17.50
N LYS A 291 -16.78 -0.78 18.01
CA LYS A 291 -17.24 -0.48 19.38
C LYS A 291 -18.71 -0.88 19.60
N GLU A 292 -19.52 -0.87 18.53
CA GLU A 292 -20.94 -1.24 18.56
C GLU A 292 -21.14 -2.77 18.42
N SER A 293 -20.07 -3.54 18.21
CA SER A 293 -20.15 -5.00 18.13
C SER A 293 -20.65 -5.58 19.46
N THR A 294 -21.53 -6.57 19.36
CA THR A 294 -21.98 -7.40 20.49
C THR A 294 -21.17 -8.70 20.63
N GLN A 295 -20.25 -8.96 19.69
CA GLN A 295 -19.46 -10.19 19.57
C GLN A 295 -17.96 -9.92 19.74
N LYS A 296 -17.58 -8.96 20.59
CA LYS A 296 -16.19 -8.46 20.72
C LYS A 296 -15.18 -9.57 21.08
N LYS A 297 -15.57 -10.49 21.97
CA LYS A 297 -14.69 -11.61 22.39
C LYS A 297 -14.43 -12.58 21.24
N GLU A 298 -15.47 -12.91 20.48
CA GLU A 298 -15.39 -13.79 19.33
C GLU A 298 -14.63 -13.11 18.17
N ALA A 299 -14.85 -11.82 17.95
CA ALA A 299 -14.10 -11.00 17.02
C ALA A 299 -12.59 -10.97 17.36
N ALA A 300 -12.24 -10.84 18.65
CA ALA A 300 -10.85 -10.91 19.09
C ALA A 300 -10.23 -12.31 18.86
N GLN A 301 -11.00 -13.40 19.02
CA GLN A 301 -10.55 -14.74 18.66
C GLN A 301 -10.24 -14.86 17.15
N PHE A 302 -11.07 -14.26 16.31
CA PHE A 302 -10.80 -14.19 14.87
C PHE A 302 -9.51 -13.42 14.56
N LEU A 303 -9.28 -12.24 15.17
CA LEU A 303 -8.03 -11.49 15.00
C LEU A 303 -6.80 -12.31 15.44
N LYS A 304 -6.88 -13.05 16.56
CA LYS A 304 -5.79 -13.96 17.00
C LYS A 304 -5.53 -15.07 15.99
N PHE A 305 -6.58 -15.63 15.41
CA PHE A 305 -6.46 -16.66 14.39
C PHE A 305 -5.75 -16.14 13.13
N VAL A 306 -6.12 -14.95 12.66
CA VAL A 306 -5.55 -14.31 11.45
C VAL A 306 -4.02 -14.19 11.52
N VAL A 307 -3.48 -13.95 12.71
CA VAL A 307 -2.03 -13.70 12.89
C VAL A 307 -1.22 -14.94 13.23
N ARG A 308 -1.85 -16.12 13.31
CA ARG A 308 -1.11 -17.39 13.46
C ARG A 308 -0.14 -17.57 12.28
N LYS A 309 0.99 -18.25 12.55
CA LYS A 309 2.04 -18.53 11.56
C LYS A 309 1.48 -19.18 10.30
N ASP A 310 0.67 -20.23 10.46
CA ASP A 310 0.06 -20.97 9.35
C ASP A 310 -0.92 -20.12 8.53
N MET A 311 -1.69 -19.23 9.17
CA MET A 311 -2.59 -18.32 8.46
C MET A 311 -1.82 -17.22 7.70
N GLN A 312 -0.72 -16.74 8.28
CA GLN A 312 0.15 -15.76 7.61
C GLN A 312 0.92 -16.39 6.44
N GLU A 313 1.32 -17.65 6.54
CA GLU A 313 1.86 -18.43 5.41
C GLU A 313 0.81 -18.61 4.31
N LEU A 314 -0.42 -18.97 4.67
CA LEU A 314 -1.55 -19.10 3.73
C LEU A 314 -1.80 -17.79 2.97
N LEU A 315 -1.93 -16.67 3.69
CA LEU A 315 -2.16 -15.35 3.09
C LEU A 315 -1.05 -14.97 2.12
N TYR A 316 0.20 -15.30 2.45
CA TYR A 316 1.33 -15.05 1.57
C TYR A 316 1.30 -15.94 0.32
N GLU A 317 1.07 -17.24 0.46
CA GLU A 317 1.09 -18.17 -0.67
C GLU A 317 -0.08 -17.93 -1.63
N LYS A 318 -1.26 -17.61 -1.10
CA LYS A 318 -2.48 -17.44 -1.89
C LYS A 318 -2.70 -16.00 -2.38
N GLY A 319 -2.17 -15.02 -1.67
CA GLY A 319 -2.39 -13.61 -1.97
C GLY A 319 -1.13 -12.75 -2.08
N GLY A 320 0.05 -13.25 -1.73
CA GLY A 320 1.27 -12.44 -1.73
C GLY A 320 1.27 -11.32 -0.68
N TYR A 321 0.39 -11.38 0.32
CA TYR A 321 0.37 -10.47 1.47
C TYR A 321 1.60 -10.72 2.33
N ILE A 322 2.38 -9.69 2.65
CA ILE A 322 3.62 -9.92 3.42
C ILE A 322 3.26 -10.34 4.86
N PRO A 323 3.76 -11.51 5.32
CA PRO A 323 3.50 -11.99 6.67
C PRO A 323 3.94 -10.99 7.73
N ILE A 324 3.11 -10.79 8.74
CA ILE A 324 3.45 -9.98 9.92
C ILE A 324 3.94 -10.82 11.10
N ASN A 325 3.73 -12.14 11.08
CA ASN A 325 4.20 -13.04 12.12
C ASN A 325 5.70 -13.36 11.93
N ARG A 326 6.51 -13.08 12.95
CA ARG A 326 7.97 -13.25 12.92
C ARG A 326 8.40 -14.70 12.75
N ALA A 327 7.62 -15.66 13.22
CA ALA A 327 7.93 -17.08 13.12
C ALA A 327 7.98 -17.58 11.66
N VAL A 328 7.26 -16.91 10.75
CA VAL A 328 7.34 -17.21 9.30
C VAL A 328 8.75 -16.98 8.76
N TYR A 329 9.43 -15.94 9.25
CA TYR A 329 10.80 -15.59 8.85
C TYR A 329 11.88 -16.42 9.57
N GLN A 330 11.49 -17.22 10.55
CA GLN A 330 12.38 -18.15 11.25
C GLN A 330 12.30 -19.57 10.65
N ASP A 331 11.27 -19.84 9.85
CA ASP A 331 11.08 -21.11 9.18
C ASP A 331 11.97 -21.21 7.91
N SER A 332 13.12 -21.86 8.06
CA SER A 332 14.04 -22.07 6.93
C SER A 332 13.45 -22.91 5.79
N GLY A 333 12.48 -23.80 6.09
CA GLY A 333 11.79 -24.60 5.09
C GLY A 333 10.86 -23.73 4.24
N PHE A 334 10.09 -22.86 4.89
CA PHE A 334 9.23 -21.88 4.22
C PHE A 334 10.04 -20.91 3.37
N LEU A 335 11.12 -20.33 3.92
CA LEU A 335 11.97 -19.37 3.19
C LEU A 335 12.71 -19.99 1.99
N LYS A 336 13.07 -21.28 2.05
CA LYS A 336 13.67 -21.99 0.89
C LYS A 336 12.68 -22.14 -0.26
N LYS A 337 11.40 -22.37 0.04
CA LYS A 337 10.32 -22.44 -0.97
C LYS A 337 9.95 -21.05 -1.50
N HIS A 338 10.12 -20.03 -0.67
CA HIS A 338 9.71 -18.64 -0.95
C HIS A 338 10.87 -17.64 -0.84
N PRO A 339 11.94 -17.77 -1.64
CA PRO A 339 13.14 -16.92 -1.52
C PRO A 339 12.85 -15.44 -1.75
N GLN A 340 11.79 -15.11 -2.48
CA GLN A 340 11.33 -13.73 -2.67
C GLN A 340 10.84 -13.07 -1.38
N LEU A 341 10.39 -13.84 -0.37
CA LEU A 341 10.03 -13.30 0.94
C LEU A 341 11.26 -12.76 1.70
N ILE A 342 12.43 -13.36 1.52
CA ILE A 342 13.70 -12.86 2.10
C ILE A 342 13.98 -11.45 1.55
N TYR A 343 13.77 -11.27 0.26
CA TYR A 343 13.94 -9.96 -0.39
C TYR A 343 12.92 -8.94 0.13
N LEU A 344 11.64 -9.28 0.20
CA LEU A 344 10.59 -8.41 0.74
C LEU A 344 10.87 -8.02 2.20
N ARG A 345 11.36 -8.96 3.02
CA ARG A 345 11.75 -8.68 4.41
C ARG A 345 12.83 -7.63 4.49
N HIS A 346 13.83 -7.68 3.60
CA HIS A 346 14.88 -6.67 3.53
C HIS A 346 14.33 -5.32 3.07
N LEU A 347 13.40 -5.30 2.11
CA LEU A 347 12.79 -4.05 1.65
C LEU A 347 11.98 -3.34 2.74
N LEU A 348 11.36 -4.09 3.64
CA LEU A 348 10.66 -3.52 4.79
C LEU A 348 11.60 -2.68 5.67
N ASP A 349 12.90 -2.98 5.74
CA ASP A 349 13.84 -2.16 6.54
C ASP A 349 14.04 -0.74 5.96
N MET A 350 13.61 -0.49 4.72
CA MET A 350 13.63 0.82 4.05
C MET A 350 12.29 1.57 4.15
N GLY A 351 11.32 0.99 4.86
CA GLY A 351 9.97 1.51 4.92
C GLY A 351 9.82 2.75 5.78
N VAL A 352 8.96 3.66 5.35
CA VAL A 352 8.56 4.87 6.09
C VAL A 352 7.05 5.00 6.16
N TYR A 353 6.55 5.52 7.28
CA TYR A 353 5.13 5.78 7.43
C TYR A 353 4.72 7.08 6.75
N ARG A 354 3.51 7.07 6.20
CA ARG A 354 2.74 8.29 5.99
C ARG A 354 2.25 8.82 7.36
N PRO A 355 1.97 10.13 7.50
CA PRO A 355 1.55 10.76 8.75
C PRO A 355 0.34 10.06 9.37
N SER A 356 0.48 9.70 10.65
CA SER A 356 -0.59 9.12 11.45
C SER A 356 -1.37 10.24 12.14
N LEU A 357 -2.38 10.80 11.44
CA LEU A 357 -3.19 11.94 11.89
C LEU A 357 -4.68 11.66 11.71
N VAL A 358 -5.53 12.17 12.61
CA VAL A 358 -7.00 12.00 12.51
C VAL A 358 -7.55 12.69 11.26
N GLU A 359 -6.99 13.84 10.92
CA GLU A 359 -7.31 14.67 9.76
C GLU A 359 -6.54 14.28 8.50
N TYR A 360 -5.77 13.18 8.52
CA TYR A 360 -4.92 12.75 7.40
C TYR A 360 -5.66 12.72 6.07
N THR A 361 -6.89 12.18 6.04
CA THR A 361 -7.73 12.16 4.83
C THR A 361 -7.84 13.52 4.16
N ARG A 362 -8.15 14.57 4.94
CA ARG A 362 -8.30 15.93 4.39
C ARG A 362 -6.98 16.44 3.80
N ILE A 363 -5.88 16.20 4.51
CA ILE A 363 -4.54 16.60 4.08
C ILE A 363 -4.15 15.87 2.80
N SER A 364 -4.33 14.55 2.77
CA SER A 364 -4.04 13.67 1.63
C SER A 364 -4.87 14.08 0.40
N ASP A 365 -6.18 14.28 0.54
CA ASP A 365 -7.05 14.69 -0.57
C ASP A 365 -6.61 16.04 -1.16
N ILE A 366 -6.22 17.01 -0.32
CA ILE A 366 -5.72 18.32 -0.79
C ILE A 366 -4.38 18.18 -1.52
N ILE A 367 -3.43 17.43 -0.96
CA ILE A 367 -2.13 17.22 -1.61
C ILE A 367 -2.34 16.49 -2.94
N SER A 368 -3.20 15.47 -2.97
CA SER A 368 -3.42 14.65 -4.16
C SER A 368 -4.01 15.49 -5.28
N TYR A 369 -5.03 16.30 -4.98
CA TYR A 369 -5.63 17.22 -5.94
C TYR A 369 -4.60 18.14 -6.59
N TYR A 370 -3.82 18.88 -5.80
CA TYR A 370 -2.86 19.84 -6.37
C TYR A 370 -1.67 19.18 -7.05
N THR A 371 -1.16 18.06 -6.52
CA THR A 371 -0.08 17.30 -7.15
C THR A 371 -0.53 16.70 -8.48
N HIS A 372 -1.76 16.20 -8.55
CA HIS A 372 -2.38 15.68 -9.76
C HIS A 372 -2.50 16.77 -10.84
N LEU A 373 -2.99 17.97 -10.49
CA LEU A 373 -3.03 19.11 -11.42
C LEU A 373 -1.64 19.47 -11.97
N ALA A 374 -0.59 19.39 -11.14
CA ALA A 374 0.77 19.61 -11.61
C ALA A 374 1.22 18.54 -12.61
N ILE A 375 0.95 17.26 -12.33
CA ILE A 375 1.29 16.15 -13.23
C ILE A 375 0.51 16.23 -14.54
N GLN A 376 -0.74 16.68 -14.53
CA GLN A 376 -1.54 16.94 -15.73
C GLN A 376 -1.03 18.12 -16.58
N GLY A 377 -0.17 18.97 -16.00
CA GLY A 377 0.34 20.19 -16.62
C GLY A 377 -0.57 21.40 -16.45
N GLU A 378 -1.58 21.31 -15.58
CA GLU A 378 -2.57 22.37 -15.35
C GLU A 378 -2.11 23.42 -14.34
N LEU A 379 -1.15 23.06 -13.47
CA LEU A 379 -0.51 23.98 -12.54
C LEU A 379 1.02 23.82 -12.53
N PRO A 380 1.79 24.92 -12.43
CA PRO A 380 3.21 24.81 -12.12
C PRO A 380 3.44 24.14 -10.76
N VAL A 381 4.50 23.33 -10.65
CA VAL A 381 4.87 22.59 -9.43
C VAL A 381 4.97 23.49 -8.19
N SER A 382 5.56 24.69 -8.32
CA SER A 382 5.62 25.70 -7.24
C SER A 382 4.25 26.01 -6.67
N GLU A 383 3.31 26.23 -7.60
CA GLU A 383 2.01 26.81 -7.32
C GLU A 383 1.08 25.76 -6.76
N ALA A 384 1.15 24.53 -7.29
CA ALA A 384 0.49 23.36 -6.71
C ALA A 384 0.86 23.17 -5.23
N LEU A 385 2.16 23.14 -4.90
CA LEU A 385 2.61 22.94 -3.52
C LEU A 385 2.22 24.10 -2.60
N ARG A 386 2.33 25.35 -3.07
CA ARG A 386 1.91 26.53 -2.31
C ARG A 386 0.41 26.50 -2.01
N ARG A 387 -0.43 26.27 -3.02
CA ARG A 387 -1.90 26.20 -2.87
C ARG A 387 -2.33 25.04 -1.99
N ALA A 388 -1.67 23.89 -2.07
CA ALA A 388 -1.90 22.77 -1.17
C ALA A 388 -1.63 23.16 0.29
N ALA A 389 -0.49 23.80 0.56
CA ALA A 389 -0.15 24.28 1.90
C ALA A 389 -1.17 25.29 2.44
N GLU A 390 -1.57 26.26 1.63
CA GLU A 390 -2.59 27.27 2.00
C GLU A 390 -3.95 26.65 2.27
N ALA A 391 -4.40 25.70 1.44
CA ALA A 391 -5.67 25.00 1.64
C ALA A 391 -5.65 24.14 2.91
N ILE A 392 -4.51 23.51 3.24
CA ILE A 392 -4.37 22.75 4.49
C ILE A 392 -4.40 23.68 5.70
N HIS A 393 -3.64 24.78 5.70
CA HIS A 393 -3.58 25.74 6.81
C HIS A 393 -4.91 26.46 7.05
N SER A 394 -5.61 26.87 5.99
CA SER A 394 -6.89 27.57 6.08
C SER A 394 -8.08 26.68 6.50
N LYS A 395 -7.83 25.38 6.76
CA LYS A 395 -8.88 24.37 7.03
C LYS A 395 -9.97 24.29 5.97
N ARG A 396 -9.70 24.74 4.73
CA ARG A 396 -10.66 24.66 3.62
C ARG A 396 -10.98 23.20 3.32
N VAL A 397 -12.26 22.96 3.01
CA VAL A 397 -12.75 21.70 2.43
C VAL A 397 -12.79 21.92 0.93
N LEU A 398 -12.17 21.03 0.16
CA LEU A 398 -12.33 21.04 -1.29
C LEU A 398 -13.76 20.55 -1.60
N VAL A 399 -14.55 21.40 -2.24
CA VAL A 399 -15.83 21.01 -2.82
C VAL A 399 -15.54 20.73 -4.29
N HIS A 400 -15.63 19.47 -4.70
CA HIS A 400 -15.46 19.03 -6.08
C HIS A 400 -16.80 18.56 -6.62
#